data_AF-L1QKH6-F1
#
_entry.id   AF-L1QKH6-F1
#
_cell.length_a   1.000
_cell.length_b   1.000
_cell.length_c   1.000
_cell.angle_alpha   90.00
_cell.angle_beta   90.00
_cell.angle_gamma   90.00
#
_symmetry.space_group_name_H-M   'P 1'
#
loop_
_entity.id
_entity.type
_entity.pdbx_description
1 polymer ?
#
loop_
_entity_poly.entity_id
_entity_poly.type
_entity_poly.pdbx_seq_one_letter_code
_entity_poly.pdbx_strand_id
1 'polypeptide(L)'
;MVFLGIGSFIGINFIPLTLRYYLNIAFFILVLISAFTRRGGFVRNKVSMNIYAFILGILTGSTYIYYFYNLGATLFISVIIGVVLIFGLSYIIAANQKDENIFKLGPIVTVGILVLLVLEFINIFFFKFGTFDLIISAIGISIYSIYALIIMKSVQNSCKYGLLSETEIVNFAFSIFISFLNLLVDLLRFVSILKNDN
;
A
#
# COMPACT_ATOMS: atom_id res chain seq x y z
N MET A 1 1.12 -10.59 -8.38
CA MET A 1 2.10 -9.74 -9.09
C MET A 1 1.87 -9.72 -10.60
N VAL A 2 1.88 -10.85 -11.31
CA VAL A 2 1.66 -10.89 -12.79
C VAL A 2 0.37 -10.18 -13.22
N PHE A 3 -0.77 -10.47 -12.58
CA PHE A 3 -2.05 -9.82 -12.89
C PHE A 3 -2.05 -8.30 -12.64
N LEU A 4 -1.31 -7.82 -11.63
CA LEU A 4 -1.14 -6.38 -11.42
C LEU A 4 -0.30 -5.77 -12.55
N GLY A 5 0.77 -6.44 -12.99
CA GLY A 5 1.56 -5.96 -14.12
C GLY A 5 0.74 -5.84 -15.41
N ILE A 6 -0.08 -6.86 -15.71
CA ILE A 6 -0.99 -6.85 -16.87
C ILE A 6 -2.02 -5.73 -16.72
N GLY A 7 -2.64 -5.61 -15.54
CA GLY A 7 -3.60 -4.53 -15.26
C GLY A 7 -2.96 -3.15 -15.41
N SER A 8 -1.74 -2.97 -14.90
CA SER A 8 -0.99 -1.71 -14.99
C SER A 8 -0.67 -1.36 -16.43
N PHE A 9 -0.24 -2.32 -17.24
CA PHE A 9 0.01 -2.10 -18.67
C PHE A 9 -1.25 -1.63 -19.40
N ILE A 10 -2.41 -2.21 -19.10
CA ILE A 10 -3.69 -1.75 -19.65
C ILE A 10 -4.02 -0.34 -19.12
N GLY A 11 -3.91 -0.10 -17.82
CA GLY A 11 -4.16 1.22 -17.22
C GLY A 11 -3.32 2.33 -17.86
N ILE A 12 -2.05 2.03 -18.18
CA ILE A 12 -1.11 2.96 -18.81
C ILE A 12 -1.54 3.36 -20.22
N ASN A 13 -1.94 2.39 -21.05
CA ASN A 13 -2.22 2.64 -22.46
C ASN A 13 -3.61 3.24 -22.69
N PHE A 14 -4.56 2.96 -21.80
CA PHE A 14 -5.97 3.33 -21.97
C PHE A 14 -6.43 4.53 -21.11
N ILE A 15 -5.65 4.97 -20.11
CA ILE A 15 -6.00 6.12 -19.26
C ILE A 15 -5.18 7.35 -19.68
N PRO A 16 -5.81 8.40 -20.25
CA PRO A 16 -5.09 9.58 -20.72
C PRO A 16 -4.49 10.42 -19.59
N LEU A 17 -3.34 11.05 -19.86
CA LEU A 17 -2.55 11.86 -18.91
C LEU A 17 -3.27 13.09 -18.34
N THR A 18 -4.35 13.55 -18.97
CA THR A 18 -5.22 14.63 -18.48
C THR A 18 -5.94 14.28 -17.17
N LEU A 19 -5.99 13.00 -16.81
CA LEU A 19 -6.57 12.50 -15.56
C LEU A 19 -5.66 12.68 -14.33
N ARG A 20 -4.78 13.70 -14.24
CA ARG A 20 -3.98 13.96 -13.03
C ARG A 20 -4.82 14.03 -11.73
N TYR A 21 -6.07 14.46 -11.81
CA TYR A 21 -7.03 14.45 -10.69
C TYR A 21 -7.30 13.05 -10.12
N TYR A 22 -7.11 12.00 -10.93
CA TYR A 22 -7.37 10.61 -10.55
C TYR A 22 -6.24 10.01 -9.73
N LEU A 23 -5.10 10.68 -9.57
CA LEU A 23 -4.07 10.25 -8.61
C LEU A 23 -4.69 10.15 -7.22
N ASN A 24 -5.31 11.23 -6.72
CA ASN A 24 -5.93 11.25 -5.39
C ASN A 24 -7.08 10.23 -5.26
N ILE A 25 -7.82 9.98 -6.34
CA ILE A 25 -8.87 8.95 -6.36
C ILE A 25 -8.26 7.54 -6.31
N ALA A 26 -7.19 7.27 -7.06
CA ALA A 26 -6.50 5.97 -7.06
C ALA A 26 -5.89 5.66 -5.68
N PHE A 27 -5.34 6.69 -5.03
CA PHE A 27 -4.89 6.62 -3.64
C PHE A 27 -6.03 6.31 -2.68
N PHE A 28 -7.13 7.05 -2.77
CA PHE A 28 -8.31 6.79 -1.94
C PHE A 28 -8.81 5.35 -2.12
N ILE A 29 -8.82 4.83 -3.34
CA ILE A 29 -9.20 3.44 -3.60
C ILE A 29 -8.23 2.45 -2.95
N LEU A 30 -6.92 2.72 -2.99
CA LEU A 30 -5.90 1.88 -2.34
C LEU A 30 -6.05 1.85 -0.81
N VAL A 31 -6.26 3.01 -0.19
CA VAL A 31 -6.48 3.14 1.25
C VAL A 31 -7.80 2.47 1.63
N LEU A 32 -8.85 2.66 0.85
CA LEU A 32 -10.15 2.02 1.04
C LEU A 32 -10.05 0.50 1.01
N ILE A 33 -9.36 -0.07 0.01
CA ILE A 33 -9.14 -1.52 -0.07
C ILE A 33 -8.32 -2.02 1.11
N SER A 34 -7.35 -1.24 1.60
CA SER A 34 -6.58 -1.60 2.80
C SER A 34 -7.45 -1.71 4.06
N ALA A 35 -8.42 -0.80 4.23
CA ALA A 35 -9.36 -0.82 5.34
C ALA A 35 -10.26 -2.07 5.31
N PHE A 36 -10.73 -2.48 4.12
CA PHE A 36 -11.57 -3.67 3.95
C PHE A 36 -10.79 -4.99 4.07
N THR A 37 -9.56 -5.03 3.54
CA THR A 37 -8.71 -6.23 3.59
C THR A 37 -8.42 -6.66 5.03
N ARG A 38 -8.22 -5.69 5.92
CA ARG A 38 -7.83 -5.96 7.30
C ARG A 38 -8.93 -6.58 8.16
N ARG A 39 -10.21 -6.31 7.87
CA ARG A 39 -11.33 -6.87 8.64
C ARG A 39 -11.51 -8.38 8.42
N GLY A 40 -10.73 -9.00 7.52
CA GLY A 40 -10.82 -10.41 7.19
C GLY A 40 -12.03 -10.71 6.31
N GLY A 41 -11.89 -11.69 5.41
CA GLY A 41 -13.00 -12.19 4.58
C GLY A 41 -13.26 -11.44 3.28
N PHE A 42 -12.54 -10.36 2.97
CA PHE A 42 -12.67 -9.65 1.68
C PHE A 42 -12.16 -10.50 0.50
N VAL A 43 -11.12 -11.30 0.70
CA VAL A 43 -10.55 -12.18 -0.34
C VAL A 43 -10.62 -13.63 0.13
N ARG A 44 -11.61 -14.37 -0.37
CA ARG A 44 -11.84 -15.76 0.07
C ARG A 44 -11.02 -16.77 -0.74
N ASN A 45 -10.80 -16.48 -2.03
CA ASN A 45 -10.24 -17.43 -2.99
C ASN A 45 -9.12 -16.81 -3.83
N LYS A 46 -8.20 -17.64 -4.36
CA LYS A 46 -7.12 -17.21 -5.27
C LYS A 46 -7.62 -16.43 -6.49
N VAL A 47 -8.77 -16.84 -7.05
CA VAL A 47 -9.39 -16.16 -8.20
C VAL A 47 -9.78 -14.72 -7.85
N SER A 48 -10.45 -14.52 -6.70
CA SER A 48 -10.81 -13.18 -6.25
C SER A 48 -9.57 -12.30 -6.03
N MET A 49 -8.50 -12.85 -5.44
CA MET A 49 -7.23 -12.14 -5.26
C MET A 49 -6.65 -11.63 -6.58
N ASN A 50 -6.64 -12.48 -7.62
CA ASN A 50 -6.10 -12.13 -8.93
C ASN A 50 -6.96 -11.08 -9.65
N ILE A 51 -8.29 -11.17 -9.54
CA ILE A 51 -9.21 -10.16 -10.09
C ILE A 51 -8.98 -8.82 -9.40
N TYR A 52 -8.89 -8.79 -8.06
CA TYR A 52 -8.60 -7.56 -7.32
C TYR A 52 -7.23 -6.98 -7.70
N ALA A 53 -6.20 -7.83 -7.79
CA ALA A 53 -4.87 -7.39 -8.22
C ALA A 53 -4.86 -6.81 -9.64
N PHE A 54 -5.67 -7.35 -10.55
CA PHE A 54 -5.82 -6.85 -11.91
C PHE A 54 -6.50 -5.48 -11.95
N ILE A 55 -7.66 -5.34 -11.28
CA ILE A 55 -8.39 -4.06 -11.19
C ILE A 55 -7.51 -2.99 -10.53
N LEU A 56 -6.84 -3.34 -9.42
CA LEU A 56 -5.88 -2.46 -8.77
C LEU A 56 -4.74 -2.07 -9.69
N GLY A 57 -4.21 -3.00 -10.49
CA GLY A 57 -3.20 -2.71 -11.50
C GLY A 57 -3.66 -1.64 -12.48
N ILE A 58 -4.88 -1.76 -13.02
CA ILE A 58 -5.44 -0.76 -13.94
C ILE A 58 -5.51 0.61 -13.30
N LEU A 59 -6.00 0.68 -12.06
CA LEU A 59 -6.19 1.95 -11.34
C LEU A 59 -4.86 2.60 -10.93
N THR A 60 -3.87 1.79 -10.54
CA THR A 60 -2.59 2.27 -10.00
C THR A 60 -1.50 2.43 -11.06
N GLY A 61 -1.65 1.80 -12.23
CA GLY A 61 -0.67 1.87 -13.32
C GLY A 61 -0.40 3.30 -13.80
N SER A 62 -1.45 4.11 -13.94
CA SER A 62 -1.32 5.54 -14.28
C SER A 62 -0.57 6.34 -13.21
N THR A 63 -0.76 5.98 -11.94
CA THR A 63 -0.09 6.61 -10.79
C THR A 63 1.41 6.30 -10.80
N TYR A 64 1.80 5.05 -11.05
CA TYR A 64 3.21 4.68 -11.11
C TYR A 64 3.94 5.35 -12.26
N ILE A 65 3.30 5.44 -13.43
CA ILE A 65 3.89 6.12 -14.58
C ILE A 65 4.09 7.61 -14.31
N TYR A 66 3.12 8.27 -13.66
CA TYR A 66 3.25 9.67 -13.28
C TYR A 66 4.51 9.89 -12.43
N TYR A 67 4.70 9.08 -11.38
CA TYR A 67 5.88 9.20 -10.53
C TYR A 67 7.17 8.78 -11.25
N PHE A 68 7.12 7.79 -12.14
CA PHE A 68 8.27 7.38 -12.93
C PHE A 68 8.77 8.52 -13.84
N TYR A 69 7.86 9.20 -14.55
CA TYR A 69 8.22 10.34 -15.38
C TYR A 69 8.69 11.54 -14.55
N ASN A 70 8.07 11.82 -13.40
CA ASN A 70 8.45 12.98 -12.58
C ASN A 70 9.79 12.76 -11.84
N LEU A 71 10.02 11.58 -11.28
CA LEU A 71 11.20 11.28 -10.47
C LEU A 71 12.40 10.88 -11.33
N GLY A 72 12.17 10.18 -12.44
CA GLY A 72 13.19 9.50 -13.23
C GLY A 72 13.46 8.08 -12.70
N ALA A 73 14.03 7.23 -13.56
CA ALA A 73 14.19 5.80 -13.30
C ALA A 73 15.01 5.49 -12.03
N THR A 74 16.10 6.23 -11.79
CA THR A 74 16.99 5.98 -10.64
C THR A 74 16.26 6.15 -9.32
N LEU A 75 15.62 7.30 -9.09
CA LEU A 75 14.89 7.58 -7.85
C LEU A 75 13.69 6.64 -7.67
N PHE A 76 12.97 6.34 -8.75
CA PHE A 76 11.85 5.41 -8.70
C PHE A 76 12.28 4.00 -8.25
N ILE A 77 13.38 3.47 -8.79
CA ILE A 77 13.93 2.18 -8.39
C ILE A 77 14.42 2.21 -6.94
N SER A 78 15.09 3.29 -6.51
CA SER A 78 15.51 3.46 -5.11
C SER A 78 14.34 3.42 -4.14
N VAL A 79 13.20 4.01 -4.49
CA VAL A 79 11.98 3.95 -3.67
C VAL A 79 11.45 2.52 -3.58
N ILE A 80 11.40 1.77 -4.68
CA ILE A 80 10.99 0.35 -4.67
C ILE A 80 11.90 -0.46 -3.74
N ILE A 81 13.22 -0.28 -3.84
CA ILE A 81 14.19 -0.93 -2.96
C ILE A 81 13.93 -0.55 -1.50
N GLY A 82 13.65 0.73 -1.22
CA GLY A 82 13.30 1.21 0.11
C GLY A 82 12.09 0.49 0.71
N VAL A 83 11.01 0.31 -0.06
CA VAL A 83 9.81 -0.44 0.37
C VAL A 83 10.16 -1.89 0.68
N VAL A 84 10.94 -2.55 -0.20
CA VAL A 84 11.38 -3.94 0.01
C VAL A 84 12.21 -4.06 1.29
N LEU A 85 13.12 -3.10 1.54
CA LEU A 85 13.91 -3.05 2.76
C LEU A 85 13.04 -2.86 4.01
N ILE A 86 12.02 -2.00 3.97
CA ILE A 86 11.08 -1.83 5.10
C ILE A 86 10.39 -3.16 5.42
N PHE A 87 9.92 -3.89 4.40
CA PHE A 87 9.29 -5.20 4.60
C PHE A 87 10.28 -6.25 5.14
N GLY A 88 11.51 -6.28 4.63
CA GLY A 88 12.57 -7.18 5.09
C GLY A 88 12.99 -6.91 6.54
N LEU A 89 13.22 -5.65 6.90
CA LEU A 89 13.50 -5.24 8.27
C LEU A 89 12.32 -5.53 9.19
N SER A 90 11.09 -5.30 8.72
CA SER A 90 9.88 -5.63 9.48
C SER A 90 9.81 -7.11 9.84
N TYR A 91 10.18 -8.00 8.91
CA TYR A 91 10.23 -9.43 9.18
C TYR A 91 11.26 -9.79 10.27
N ILE A 92 12.47 -9.24 10.18
CA ILE A 92 13.56 -9.48 11.15
C ILE A 92 13.19 -8.94 12.54
N ILE A 93 12.62 -7.73 12.61
CA ILE A 93 12.19 -7.11 13.87
C ILE A 93 11.05 -7.91 14.49
N ALA A 94 10.04 -8.30 13.68
CA ALA A 94 8.90 -9.10 14.15
C ALA A 94 9.35 -10.44 14.75
N ALA A 95 10.39 -11.07 14.18
CA ALA A 95 10.91 -12.35 14.69
C ALA A 95 11.49 -12.23 16.11
N ASN A 96 12.11 -11.09 16.44
CA ASN A 96 12.76 -10.85 17.72
C ASN A 96 11.84 -10.24 18.79
N GLN A 97 10.62 -9.86 18.43
CA GLN A 97 9.67 -9.19 19.33
C GLN A 97 8.60 -10.14 19.86
N LYS A 98 8.12 -9.87 21.08
CA LYS A 98 7.00 -10.60 21.67
C LYS A 98 5.69 -10.29 20.93
N ASP A 99 4.87 -11.31 20.75
CA ASP A 99 3.59 -11.27 20.05
C ASP A 99 2.67 -10.18 20.60
N GLU A 100 2.55 -10.10 21.92
CA GLU A 100 1.73 -9.10 22.61
C GLU A 100 2.14 -7.65 22.27
N ASN A 101 3.44 -7.38 22.15
CA ASN A 101 3.92 -6.02 21.88
C ASN A 101 3.54 -5.56 20.47
N ILE A 102 3.62 -6.46 19.49
CA ILE A 102 3.29 -6.16 18.10
C ILE A 102 1.77 -6.10 17.91
N PHE A 103 1.00 -7.05 18.46
CA PHE A 103 -0.45 -7.07 18.26
C PHE A 103 -1.20 -5.94 19.00
N LYS A 104 -0.62 -5.37 20.06
CA LYS A 104 -1.13 -4.12 20.68
C LYS A 104 -1.14 -2.94 19.72
N LEU A 105 -0.28 -2.92 18.70
CA LEU A 105 -0.29 -1.90 17.64
C LEU A 105 -1.43 -2.11 16.64
N GLY A 106 -2.11 -3.26 16.69
CA GLY A 106 -3.24 -3.60 15.85
C GLY A 106 -4.30 -2.49 15.81
N PRO A 107 -5.00 -2.20 16.92
CA PRO A 107 -6.03 -1.16 16.96
C PRO A 107 -5.54 0.20 16.47
N ILE A 108 -4.31 0.59 16.82
CA ILE A 108 -3.71 1.88 16.44
C ILE A 108 -3.60 1.99 14.92
N VAL A 109 -3.07 0.97 14.25
CA VAL A 109 -2.97 0.96 12.78
C VAL A 109 -4.37 0.94 12.14
N THR A 110 -5.36 0.29 12.75
CA THR A 110 -6.73 0.25 12.20
C THR A 110 -7.34 1.65 12.22
N VAL A 111 -7.22 2.33 13.36
CA VAL A 111 -7.66 3.73 13.50
C VAL A 111 -6.87 4.61 12.55
N GLY A 112 -5.55 4.39 12.43
CA GLY A 112 -4.70 5.13 11.50
C GLY A 112 -5.16 5.02 10.04
N ILE A 113 -5.43 3.81 9.55
CA ILE A 113 -5.94 3.61 8.18
C ILE A 113 -7.30 4.30 7.99
N LEU A 114 -8.19 4.26 8.98
CA LEU A 114 -9.47 4.97 8.92
C LEU A 114 -9.31 6.49 8.89
N VAL A 115 -8.37 7.03 9.68
CA VAL A 115 -8.03 8.45 9.67
C VAL A 115 -7.45 8.85 8.32
N LEU A 116 -6.52 8.06 7.76
CA LEU A 116 -5.99 8.28 6.42
C LEU A 116 -7.10 8.29 5.37
N LEU A 117 -8.07 7.37 5.46
CA LEU A 117 -9.21 7.34 4.55
C LEU A 117 -10.02 8.63 4.59
N VAL A 118 -10.29 9.16 5.79
CA VAL A 118 -10.99 10.45 5.96
C VAL A 118 -10.14 11.61 5.44
N LEU A 119 -8.84 11.62 5.71
CA LEU A 119 -7.93 12.67 5.26
C LEU A 119 -7.79 12.68 3.73
N GLU A 120 -7.66 11.53 3.09
CA GLU A 120 -7.62 11.42 1.63
C GLU A 120 -8.95 11.81 1.00
N PHE A 121 -10.07 11.46 1.63
CA PHE A 121 -11.38 11.92 1.19
C PHE A 121 -11.47 13.46 1.24
N ILE A 122 -11.07 14.08 2.34
CA ILE A 122 -11.02 15.55 2.46
C ILE A 122 -10.07 16.16 1.43
N ASN A 123 -8.92 15.52 1.18
CA ASN A 123 -7.92 15.98 0.22
C ASN A 123 -8.50 16.08 -1.20
N ILE A 124 -9.31 15.10 -1.63
CA ILE A 124 -9.96 15.09 -2.94
C ILE A 124 -10.83 16.35 -3.15
N PHE A 125 -11.56 16.80 -2.12
CA PHE A 125 -12.51 17.91 -2.26
C PHE A 125 -11.93 19.29 -1.93
N PHE A 126 -11.04 19.39 -0.94
CA PHE A 126 -10.67 20.68 -0.34
C PHE A 126 -9.23 21.12 -0.63
N PHE A 127 -8.27 20.20 -0.64
CA PHE A 127 -6.85 20.53 -0.70
C PHE A 127 -6.27 20.05 -2.03
N LYS A 128 -6.43 20.88 -3.07
CA LYS A 128 -5.86 20.61 -4.40
C LYS A 128 -4.35 20.85 -4.37
N PHE A 129 -3.59 19.82 -4.01
CA PHE A 129 -2.12 19.67 -4.11
C PHE A 129 -1.27 20.59 -3.21
N GLY A 130 -0.29 20.02 -2.49
CA GLY A 130 0.72 20.79 -1.74
C GLY A 130 1.21 20.13 -0.45
N THR A 131 1.52 20.93 0.57
CA THR A 131 2.09 20.50 1.87
C THR A 131 1.19 19.49 2.62
N PHE A 132 -0.12 19.54 2.40
CA PHE A 132 -1.07 18.60 3.01
C PHE A 132 -0.86 17.16 2.49
N ASP A 133 -0.50 17.00 1.22
CA ASP A 133 -0.17 15.69 0.64
C ASP A 133 1.09 15.10 1.25
N LEU A 134 2.07 15.94 1.59
CA LEU A 134 3.31 15.54 2.26
C LEU A 134 3.00 14.99 3.65
N ILE A 135 2.16 15.69 4.42
CA ILE A 135 1.74 15.25 5.76
C ILE A 135 0.98 13.92 5.66
N ILE A 136 0.01 13.81 4.74
CA ILE A 136 -0.74 12.56 4.53
C ILE A 136 0.22 11.42 4.22
N SER A 137 1.16 11.60 3.28
CA SER A 137 2.08 10.53 2.91
C SER A 137 3.07 10.20 4.03
N ALA A 138 3.54 11.17 4.82
CA ALA A 138 4.39 10.88 5.98
C ALA A 138 3.66 10.04 7.04
N ILE A 139 2.39 10.35 7.30
CA ILE A 139 1.52 9.56 8.19
C ILE A 139 1.25 8.17 7.57
N GLY A 140 0.99 8.11 6.27
CA GLY A 140 0.83 6.89 5.48
C GLY A 140 2.01 5.95 5.60
N ILE A 141 3.22 6.44 5.33
CA ILE A 141 4.48 5.69 5.46
C ILE A 141 4.60 5.09 6.86
N SER A 142 4.34 5.89 7.89
CA SER A 142 4.45 5.45 9.29
C SER A 142 3.46 4.33 9.61
N ILE A 143 2.19 4.51 9.22
CA ILE A 143 1.12 3.54 9.46
C ILE A 143 1.37 2.24 8.69
N TYR A 144 1.71 2.31 7.40
CA TYR A 144 1.93 1.12 6.58
C TYR A 144 3.24 0.39 6.92
N SER A 145 4.24 1.09 7.46
CA SER A 145 5.44 0.45 8.03
C SER A 145 5.12 -0.36 9.28
N ILE A 146 4.33 0.19 10.20
CA ILE A 146 3.86 -0.54 11.39
C ILE A 146 2.91 -1.68 10.97
N TYR A 147 2.10 -1.46 9.94
CA TYR A 147 1.24 -2.52 9.41
C TYR A 147 2.05 -3.68 8.83
N ALA A 148 3.15 -3.40 8.12
CA ALA A 148 4.06 -4.43 7.62
C ALA A 148 4.64 -5.28 8.77
N LEU A 149 5.06 -4.66 9.88
CA LEU A 149 5.49 -5.36 11.10
C LEU A 149 4.41 -6.32 11.64
N ILE A 150 3.16 -5.85 11.75
CA ILE A 150 2.04 -6.65 12.23
C ILE A 150 1.77 -7.83 11.29
N ILE A 151 1.72 -7.61 9.98
CA ILE A 151 1.49 -8.67 8.99
C ILE A 151 2.58 -9.73 9.08
N MET A 152 3.86 -9.33 9.12
CA MET A 152 4.98 -10.27 9.22
C MET A 152 4.91 -11.11 10.48
N LYS A 153 4.55 -10.49 11.61
CA LYS A 153 4.37 -11.20 12.87
C LYS A 153 3.21 -12.19 12.80
N SER A 154 2.08 -11.80 12.23
CA SER A 154 0.93 -12.69 12.02
C SER A 154 1.31 -13.91 11.17
N VAL A 155 2.04 -13.70 10.08
CA VAL A 155 2.53 -14.79 9.21
C VAL A 155 3.45 -15.74 9.99
N GLN A 156 4.44 -15.20 10.73
CA GLN A 156 5.36 -16.01 11.53
C GLN A 156 4.62 -16.84 12.58
N ASN A 157 3.65 -16.24 13.28
CA ASN A 157 2.84 -16.93 14.27
C ASN A 157 1.98 -18.03 13.66
N SER A 158 1.26 -17.74 12.57
CA SER A 158 0.42 -18.75 11.93
C SER A 158 1.25 -19.92 11.39
N CYS A 159 2.45 -19.67 10.87
CA CYS A 159 3.38 -20.75 10.48
C CYS A 159 3.92 -21.57 11.67
N LYS A 160 4.00 -20.97 12.87
CA LYS A 160 4.50 -21.64 14.08
C LYS A 160 3.47 -22.59 14.70
N TYR A 161 2.18 -22.26 14.58
CA TYR A 161 1.10 -22.98 15.26
C TYR A 161 0.33 -23.98 14.37
N GLY A 162 0.65 -24.11 13.08
CA GLY A 162 0.06 -25.16 12.24
C GLY A 162 0.18 -24.95 10.73
N LEU A 163 -0.47 -25.85 9.98
CA LEU A 163 -0.62 -25.74 8.53
C LEU A 163 -1.64 -24.65 8.21
N LEU A 164 -1.19 -23.63 7.48
CA LEU A 164 -2.05 -22.56 6.98
C LEU A 164 -3.10 -23.12 6.01
N SER A 165 -4.36 -22.76 6.22
CA SER A 165 -5.41 -22.98 5.24
C SER A 165 -5.16 -22.15 3.98
N GLU A 166 -5.66 -22.62 2.83
CA GLU A 166 -5.53 -21.89 1.56
C GLU A 166 -6.10 -20.46 1.66
N THR A 167 -7.19 -20.29 2.41
CA THR A 167 -7.82 -18.98 2.64
C THR A 167 -6.92 -18.05 3.47
N GLU A 168 -6.21 -18.56 4.48
CA GLU A 168 -5.27 -17.76 5.27
C GLU A 168 -4.07 -17.33 4.43
N ILE A 169 -3.52 -18.23 3.60
CA ILE A 169 -2.41 -17.90 2.69
C ILE A 169 -2.83 -16.77 1.75
N VAL A 170 -4.02 -16.87 1.17
CA VAL A 170 -4.56 -15.83 0.27
C VAL A 170 -4.76 -14.50 1.00
N ASN A 171 -5.30 -14.52 2.22
CA ASN A 171 -5.50 -13.30 3.02
C ASN A 171 -4.18 -12.64 3.40
N PHE A 172 -3.17 -13.42 3.80
CA PHE A 172 -1.85 -12.88 4.11
C PHE A 172 -1.16 -12.32 2.87
N ALA A 173 -1.15 -13.07 1.77
CA ALA A 173 -0.57 -12.61 0.51
C ALA A 173 -1.21 -11.31 0.01
N PHE A 174 -2.54 -11.22 0.09
CA PHE A 174 -3.27 -10.00 -0.29
C PHE A 174 -2.99 -8.84 0.68
N SER A 175 -2.91 -9.09 1.98
CA SER A 175 -2.58 -8.06 2.98
C SER A 175 -1.16 -7.50 2.79
N ILE A 176 -0.17 -8.37 2.56
CA ILE A 176 1.20 -7.98 2.21
C ILE A 176 1.18 -7.14 0.94
N PHE A 177 0.48 -7.61 -0.09
CA PHE A 177 0.38 -6.93 -1.38
C PHE A 177 -0.23 -5.53 -1.25
N ILE A 178 -1.38 -5.38 -0.60
CA ILE A 178 -2.03 -4.09 -0.41
C ILE A 178 -1.18 -3.15 0.45
N SER A 179 -0.57 -3.65 1.53
CA SER A 179 0.32 -2.84 2.36
C SER A 179 1.56 -2.38 1.59
N PHE A 180 2.10 -3.24 0.72
CA PHE A 180 3.23 -2.90 -0.13
C PHE A 180 2.89 -1.80 -1.13
N LEU A 181 1.74 -1.91 -1.81
CA LEU A 181 1.30 -0.89 -2.76
C LEU A 181 1.07 0.46 -2.05
N ASN A 182 0.36 0.48 -0.92
CA ASN A 182 0.14 1.72 -0.20
C ASN A 182 1.46 2.39 0.24
N LEU A 183 2.36 1.62 0.86
CA LEU A 183 3.66 2.12 1.28
C LEU A 183 4.50 2.63 0.10
N LEU A 184 4.48 1.92 -1.03
CA LEU A 184 5.17 2.31 -2.26
C LEU A 184 4.65 3.65 -2.77
N VAL A 185 3.34 3.80 -2.90
CA VAL A 185 2.78 5.01 -3.49
C VAL A 185 2.93 6.20 -2.53
N ASP A 186 2.81 6.00 -1.21
CA ASP A 186 3.09 7.06 -0.22
C ASP A 186 4.55 7.52 -0.25
N LEU A 187 5.52 6.60 -0.34
CA LEU A 187 6.93 6.96 -0.51
C LEU A 187 7.19 7.68 -1.83
N LEU A 188 6.59 7.21 -2.94
CA LEU A 188 6.71 7.88 -4.24
C LEU A 188 6.15 9.30 -4.19
N ARG A 189 4.99 9.50 -3.55
CA ARG A 189 4.40 10.83 -3.35
C ARG A 189 5.32 11.71 -2.51
N PHE A 190 5.79 11.20 -1.38
CA PHE A 190 6.67 11.93 -0.46
C PHE A 190 7.95 12.41 -1.15
N VAL A 191 8.66 11.50 -1.84
CA VAL A 191 9.89 11.83 -2.57
C VAL A 191 9.61 12.78 -3.74
N SER A 192 8.48 12.61 -4.43
CA SER A 192 8.09 13.50 -5.53
C SER A 192 7.81 14.92 -5.09
N ILE A 193 7.23 15.13 -3.91
CA ILE A 193 7.00 16.48 -3.37
C ILE A 193 8.33 17.10 -2.95
N LEU A 194 9.17 16.35 -2.22
CA LEU A 194 10.49 16.83 -1.81
C LEU A 194 11.42 17.20 -2.98
N LYS A 195 11.30 16.50 -4.11
CA LYS A 195 12.04 16.83 -5.33
C LYS A 195 11.55 18.13 -5.96
N ASN A 196 10.25 18.41 -5.91
CA ASN A 196 9.66 19.59 -6.53
C ASN A 196 9.86 20.87 -5.67
N ASP A 197 10.11 20.73 -4.36
CA ASP A 197 10.39 21.84 -3.44
C ASP A 197 11.87 22.27 -3.42
N ASN A 198 12.75 21.55 -4.12
CA ASN A 198 14.17 21.90 -4.33
C ASN A 198 14.44 22.31 -5.78
#